data_AF-A0A6P0U8H6-F1
#
_entry.id   AF-A0A6P0U8H6-F1
#
_cell.length_a   1.000
_cell.length_b   1.000
_cell.length_c   1.000
_cell.angle_alpha   90.00
_cell.angle_beta   90.00
_cell.angle_gamma   90.00
#
_symmetry.space_group_name_H-M   'P 1'
#
loop_
_entity.id
_entity.type
_entity.pdbx_description
1 polymer ?
#
loop_
_entity_poly.entity_id
_entity_poly.type
_entity_poly.pdbx_seq_one_letter_code
_entity_poly.pdbx_strand_id
1 'polypeptide(L)'
;VKMVGQEVLIQQANAVESLSNVDVLCLDKTGTLTANRIRLQTFYPIGINEIKLRHLLGDYAASTTAKNQTIEAVEKVCSGHRQKLIAEIPFTSARKWSGMSFEGQNESSDSGTYILGAPEVLATVTPLSTEITQQIQELAQQGLRVLLFTHSPNINSLNNDLEKPQLPTQLTPLGIISFKDELRPEARETIHGFSEAGIEVKVISGDNPQTVATLALQAGLGSDIQVISGAELAELDEAQFIQAAEANTVFGRVTPDQKAKLIRSFKEQGHYVAMIGDGVNDVLSLKEANLAIAMEGGSKATRSVADIVLLKNSFGSLPHTFLEGQRIRNGIQDVLKLFMIRVFCVTLLIFATGFVGGTFPLLNKHSAVVTLISVGFPSFCIPLWAKSGMLPRRSLVRSLLHFTLPATLSLTLVALGVYLGYLVVTVLGSLEENSLIDNSVVITNQLLSVPRSALVTIMVLCGLLLVPFMKPPTRAWVGGEPLSRDWRYSLVALALLGIYVVILAVPPLRQFFELSLLSAHDYVVISWVALVWCLLLRYIWRAKLLDKFLGVDLG
;
A
#
# COMPACT_ATOMS: atom_id res chain seq x y z
N VAL A 1 -14.14 -0.72 -9.77
CA VAL A 1 -15.28 0.24 -9.79
C VAL A 1 -15.25 1.21 -8.61
N LYS A 2 -15.09 0.78 -7.34
CA LYS A 2 -14.99 1.72 -6.20
C LYS A 2 -13.80 2.71 -6.27
N MET A 3 -12.63 2.27 -6.74
CA MET A 3 -11.43 3.13 -6.79
C MET A 3 -11.49 4.26 -7.84
N VAL A 4 -12.22 4.06 -8.94
CA VAL A 4 -12.39 5.11 -9.98
C VAL A 4 -13.18 6.31 -9.45
N GLY A 5 -14.07 6.09 -8.47
CA GLY A 5 -14.78 7.17 -7.78
C GLY A 5 -13.92 7.96 -6.79
N GLN A 6 -12.66 7.58 -6.57
CA GLN A 6 -11.72 8.24 -5.65
C GLN A 6 -10.57 8.97 -6.36
N GLU A 7 -10.76 9.31 -7.65
CA GLU A 7 -9.78 10.10 -8.41
C GLU A 7 -8.43 9.37 -8.60
N VAL A 8 -8.47 8.04 -8.62
CA VAL A 8 -7.31 7.17 -8.86
C VAL A 8 -7.49 6.45 -10.20
N LEU A 9 -6.63 6.76 -11.18
CA LEU A 9 -6.60 6.09 -12.48
C LEU A 9 -5.63 4.92 -12.44
N ILE A 10 -6.14 3.72 -12.66
CA ILE A 10 -5.34 2.48 -12.70
C ILE A 10 -4.94 2.22 -14.15
N GLN A 11 -3.65 2.24 -14.45
CA GLN A 11 -3.12 1.94 -15.79
C GLN A 11 -2.87 0.45 -16.00
N GLN A 12 -2.43 -0.27 -14.96
CA GLN A 12 -2.18 -1.71 -15.03
C GLN A 12 -3.06 -2.49 -14.07
N ALA A 13 -3.58 -3.65 -14.51
CA ALA A 13 -4.52 -4.44 -13.71
C ALA A 13 -3.89 -5.05 -12.45
N ASN A 14 -2.61 -5.44 -12.53
CA ASN A 14 -1.80 -5.92 -11.39
C ASN A 14 -1.62 -4.87 -10.29
N ALA A 15 -1.75 -3.56 -10.61
CA ALA A 15 -1.59 -2.49 -9.65
C ALA A 15 -2.53 -2.60 -8.44
N VAL A 16 -3.74 -3.15 -8.63
CA VAL A 16 -4.70 -3.39 -7.54
C VAL A 16 -4.16 -4.42 -6.55
N GLU A 17 -3.56 -5.49 -7.05
CA GLU A 17 -2.93 -6.52 -6.22
C GLU A 17 -1.70 -5.94 -5.53
N SER A 18 -0.85 -5.23 -6.27
CA SER A 18 0.33 -4.56 -5.75
C SER A 18 -0.01 -3.64 -4.58
N LEU A 19 -1.01 -2.79 -4.78
CA LEU A 19 -1.52 -1.86 -3.79
C LEU A 19 -1.98 -2.56 -2.50
N SER A 20 -2.55 -3.76 -2.58
CA SER A 20 -2.96 -4.49 -1.37
C SER A 20 -1.82 -5.04 -0.51
N ASN A 21 -0.61 -5.10 -1.08
CA ASN A 21 0.57 -5.69 -0.42
C ASN A 21 1.56 -4.65 0.09
N VAL A 22 1.46 -3.39 -0.34
CA VAL A 22 2.37 -2.31 0.04
C VAL A 22 2.49 -2.17 1.56
N ASP A 23 3.72 -2.22 2.06
CA ASP A 23 4.06 -1.97 3.45
C ASP A 23 5.08 -0.82 3.62
N VAL A 24 5.77 -0.42 2.54
CA VAL A 24 6.63 0.77 2.51
C VAL A 24 6.21 1.71 1.40
N LEU A 25 5.99 2.97 1.74
CA LEU A 25 5.67 4.05 0.81
C LEU A 25 6.83 5.06 0.77
N CYS A 26 7.51 5.13 -0.36
CA CYS A 26 8.51 6.14 -0.65
C CYS A 26 7.87 7.35 -1.33
N LEU A 27 8.07 8.53 -0.76
CA LEU A 27 7.54 9.80 -1.25
C LEU A 27 8.69 10.70 -1.70
N ASP A 28 8.54 11.35 -2.86
CA ASP A 28 9.32 12.56 -3.13
C ASP A 28 8.81 13.74 -2.28
N LYS A 29 9.68 14.72 -2.01
CA LYS A 29 9.29 15.94 -1.27
C LYS A 29 8.55 16.93 -2.17
N THR A 30 9.10 17.18 -3.36
CA THR A 30 8.62 18.25 -4.25
C THR A 30 7.41 17.73 -5.02
N GLY A 31 6.34 18.54 -5.10
CA GLY A 31 5.14 18.19 -5.85
C GLY A 31 4.28 17.06 -5.26
N THR A 32 4.79 16.27 -4.32
CA THR A 32 4.06 15.25 -3.58
C THR A 32 3.63 15.76 -2.21
N LEU A 33 4.54 15.88 -1.22
CA LEU A 33 4.21 16.44 0.11
C LEU A 33 3.85 17.93 0.04
N THR A 34 4.53 18.64 -0.84
CA THR A 34 4.39 20.08 -1.05
C THR A 34 3.40 20.36 -2.17
N ALA A 35 2.68 21.47 -2.07
CA ALA A 35 1.77 21.94 -3.12
C ALA A 35 2.51 22.54 -4.32
N ASN A 36 3.85 22.49 -4.31
CA ASN A 36 4.73 23.14 -5.29
C ASN A 36 4.44 24.65 -5.38
N ARG A 37 4.11 25.26 -4.24
CA ARG A 37 3.78 26.67 -4.07
C ARG A 37 4.76 27.27 -3.10
N ILE A 38 5.66 28.10 -3.63
CA ILE A 38 6.61 28.85 -2.83
C ILE A 38 5.93 30.10 -2.31
N ARG A 39 6.04 30.34 -1.01
CA ARG A 39 5.57 31.56 -0.35
C ARG A 39 6.75 32.28 0.29
N LEU A 40 6.86 33.58 0.04
CA LEU A 40 7.84 34.42 0.70
C LEU A 40 7.47 34.55 2.18
N GLN A 41 8.42 34.26 3.08
CA GLN A 41 8.20 34.19 4.52
C GLN A 41 8.78 35.40 5.26
N THR A 42 10.08 35.66 5.14
CA THR A 42 10.73 36.78 5.85
C THR A 42 11.75 37.50 4.97
N PHE A 43 11.94 38.79 5.26
CA PHE A 43 13.02 39.62 4.76
C PHE A 43 13.97 39.94 5.92
N TYR A 44 15.27 39.83 5.70
CA TYR A 44 16.28 40.29 6.64
C TYR A 44 17.19 41.27 5.91
N PRO A 45 16.98 42.59 6.06
CA PRO A 45 17.75 43.58 5.34
C PRO A 45 19.16 43.73 5.90
N ILE A 46 20.14 43.98 5.02
CA ILE A 46 21.55 44.14 5.35
C ILE A 46 22.01 45.47 4.78
N GLY A 47 22.43 46.41 5.64
CA GLY A 47 22.91 47.73 5.22
C GLY A 47 21.87 48.67 4.60
N ILE A 48 20.62 48.22 4.44
CA ILE A 48 19.49 49.01 3.92
C ILE A 48 18.24 48.80 4.79
N ASN A 49 17.20 49.61 4.57
CA ASN A 49 15.91 49.41 5.24
C ASN A 49 15.05 48.38 4.48
N GLU A 50 14.16 47.68 5.19
CA GLU A 50 13.30 46.64 4.62
C GLU A 50 12.42 47.17 3.48
N ILE A 51 11.88 48.39 3.60
CA ILE A 51 11.07 49.03 2.56
C ILE A 51 11.86 49.17 1.26
N LYS A 52 13.12 49.60 1.34
CA LYS A 52 14.00 49.74 0.17
C LYS A 52 14.35 48.38 -0.42
N LEU A 53 14.64 47.38 0.41
CA LEU A 53 14.90 46.00 -0.04
C LEU A 53 13.70 45.43 -0.81
N ARG A 54 12.48 45.59 -0.29
CA ARG A 54 11.25 45.10 -0.93
C ARG A 54 10.99 45.77 -2.28
N HIS A 55 11.24 47.08 -2.39
CA HIS A 55 11.11 47.80 -3.65
C HIS A 55 12.12 47.29 -4.70
N LEU A 56 13.40 47.14 -4.32
CA LEU A 56 14.44 46.64 -5.23
C LEU A 56 14.19 45.19 -5.68
N LEU A 57 13.74 44.33 -4.76
CA LEU A 57 13.32 42.96 -5.10
C LEU A 57 12.08 42.93 -5.98
N GLY A 58 11.13 43.85 -5.75
CA GLY A 58 9.94 44.01 -6.59
C GLY A 58 10.32 44.39 -8.01
N ASP A 59 11.20 45.39 -8.18
CA ASP A 59 11.70 45.82 -9.49
C ASP A 59 12.48 44.70 -10.19
N TYR A 60 13.30 43.96 -9.44
CA TYR A 60 13.99 42.76 -9.93
C TYR A 60 12.99 41.71 -10.45
N ALA A 61 11.98 41.38 -9.65
CA ALA A 61 10.99 40.37 -9.98
C ALA A 61 10.09 40.78 -11.15
N ALA A 62 9.69 42.06 -11.23
CA ALA A 62 8.85 42.58 -12.30
C ALA A 62 9.60 42.72 -13.65
N SER A 63 10.94 42.77 -13.60
CA SER A 63 11.75 43.03 -14.80
C SER A 63 12.31 41.78 -15.46
N THR A 64 12.53 40.68 -14.72
CA THR A 64 13.07 39.44 -15.30
C THR A 64 12.17 38.84 -16.38
N THR A 65 12.78 38.29 -17.43
CA THR A 65 12.08 37.50 -18.46
C THR A 65 11.91 36.03 -18.05
N ALA A 66 12.75 35.54 -17.13
CA ALA A 66 12.75 34.16 -16.67
C ALA A 66 11.89 33.97 -15.42
N LYS A 67 10.56 33.87 -15.61
CA LYS A 67 9.63 33.60 -14.52
C LYS A 67 9.83 32.20 -13.94
N ASN A 68 9.93 32.14 -12.62
CA ASN A 68 9.95 30.90 -11.83
C ASN A 68 9.13 31.11 -10.55
N GLN A 69 8.82 30.02 -9.85
CA GLN A 69 7.99 30.04 -8.63
C GLN A 69 8.53 30.97 -7.54
N THR A 70 9.86 31.14 -7.44
CA THR A 70 10.47 32.07 -6.47
C THR A 70 10.16 33.51 -6.84
N ILE A 71 10.32 33.87 -8.12
CA ILE A 71 10.03 35.22 -8.61
C ILE A 71 8.54 35.53 -8.48
N GLU A 72 7.66 34.58 -8.81
CA GLU A 72 6.22 34.73 -8.60
C GLU A 72 5.86 34.95 -7.11
N ALA A 73 6.57 34.28 -6.19
CA ALA A 73 6.40 34.48 -4.75
C ALA A 73 6.82 35.90 -4.32
N VAL A 74 7.86 36.46 -4.95
CA VAL A 74 8.29 37.84 -4.74
C VAL A 74 7.25 38.82 -5.33
N GLU A 75 6.81 38.64 -6.58
CA GLU A 75 5.83 39.53 -7.25
C GLU A 75 4.50 39.64 -6.47
N LYS A 76 4.08 38.57 -5.78
CA LYS A 76 2.86 38.58 -4.95
C LYS A 76 2.97 39.44 -3.69
N VAL A 77 4.18 39.66 -3.18
CA VAL A 77 4.42 40.31 -1.88
C VAL A 77 5.08 41.68 -2.04
N CYS A 78 5.93 41.85 -3.05
CA CYS A 78 6.67 43.07 -3.33
C CYS A 78 6.09 43.74 -4.58
N SER A 79 5.60 44.96 -4.43
CA SER A 79 5.27 45.83 -5.56
C SER A 79 6.55 46.35 -6.20
N GLY A 80 6.67 46.24 -7.52
CA GLY A 80 7.76 46.82 -8.28
C GLY A 80 7.34 47.21 -9.69
N HIS A 81 8.17 48.00 -10.35
CA HIS A 81 7.95 48.47 -11.70
C HIS A 81 8.96 47.84 -12.64
N ARG A 82 8.51 47.51 -13.85
CA ARG A 82 9.39 46.99 -14.88
C ARG A 82 10.40 48.06 -15.29
N GLN A 83 11.68 47.77 -15.10
CA GLN A 83 12.79 48.65 -15.43
C GLN A 83 13.45 48.22 -16.74
N LYS A 84 14.17 49.14 -17.38
CA LYS A 84 14.90 48.88 -18.62
C LYS A 84 16.18 48.10 -18.31
N LEU A 85 16.28 46.91 -18.87
CA LEU A 85 17.39 45.98 -18.68
C LEU A 85 18.52 46.26 -19.68
N ILE A 86 19.76 46.24 -19.18
CA ILE A 86 20.97 46.24 -20.01
C ILE A 86 21.42 44.81 -20.29
N ALA A 87 21.42 43.98 -19.25
CA ALA A 87 21.80 42.58 -19.32
C ALA A 87 20.96 41.75 -18.34
N GLU A 88 20.63 40.53 -18.74
CA GLU A 88 19.95 39.54 -17.90
C GLU A 88 20.66 38.20 -18.02
N ILE A 89 20.91 37.58 -16.87
CA ILE A 89 21.40 36.21 -16.77
C ILE A 89 20.33 35.40 -16.05
N PRO A 90 19.59 34.54 -16.78
CA PRO A 90 18.53 33.76 -16.18
C PRO A 90 19.08 32.69 -15.25
N PHE A 91 18.26 32.33 -14.27
CA PHE A 91 18.59 31.28 -13.31
C PHE A 91 18.78 29.94 -14.02
N THR A 92 19.83 29.20 -13.65
CA THR A 92 19.96 27.78 -13.97
C THR A 92 20.38 26.99 -12.74
N SER A 93 19.92 25.74 -12.63
CA SER A 93 20.26 24.87 -11.50
C SER A 93 21.76 24.60 -11.37
N ALA A 94 22.50 24.60 -12.48
CA ALA A 94 23.96 24.45 -12.48
C ALA A 94 24.67 25.64 -11.83
N ARG A 95 24.15 26.86 -12.02
CA ARG A 95 24.75 28.10 -11.47
C ARG A 95 24.23 28.45 -10.07
N LYS A 96 22.96 28.15 -9.78
CA LYS A 96 22.25 28.51 -8.54
C LYS A 96 22.15 30.03 -8.26
N TRP A 97 22.29 30.88 -9.29
CA TRP A 97 22.07 32.33 -9.20
C TRP A 97 21.50 32.89 -10.51
N SER A 98 20.88 34.06 -10.42
CA SER A 98 20.44 34.90 -11.54
C SER A 98 20.86 36.35 -11.30
N GLY A 99 21.07 37.11 -12.38
CA GLY A 99 21.59 38.47 -12.29
C GLY A 99 20.97 39.38 -13.34
N MET A 100 20.77 40.66 -13.00
CA MET A 100 20.22 41.67 -13.89
C MET A 100 20.94 42.99 -13.70
N SER A 101 21.23 43.69 -14.80
CA SER A 101 21.79 45.04 -14.79
C SER A 101 20.75 46.06 -15.24
N PHE A 102 20.57 47.13 -14.46
CA PHE A 102 19.65 48.21 -14.76
C PHE A 102 20.37 49.49 -15.21
N GLU A 103 19.75 50.19 -16.17
CA GLU A 103 20.13 51.54 -16.56
C GLU A 103 19.41 52.54 -15.66
N GLY A 104 20.15 53.32 -14.86
CA GLY A 104 19.54 54.35 -14.02
C GLY A 104 18.87 55.43 -14.87
N GLN A 105 17.59 55.71 -14.63
CA GLN A 105 16.85 56.75 -15.34
C GLN A 105 16.63 58.03 -14.53
N ASN A 106 16.89 58.04 -13.21
CA ASN A 106 16.83 59.22 -12.32
C ASN A 106 17.75 59.07 -11.08
N GLU A 107 18.03 60.17 -10.36
CA GLU A 107 18.83 60.20 -9.10
C GLU A 107 18.31 59.28 -7.98
N SER A 108 17.10 58.72 -8.14
CA SER A 108 16.44 57.79 -7.23
C SER A 108 16.41 56.32 -7.70
N SER A 109 16.88 56.03 -8.92
CA SER A 109 17.07 54.66 -9.40
C SER A 109 18.54 54.27 -9.22
N ASP A 110 18.83 53.45 -8.21
CA ASP A 110 20.18 52.93 -7.94
C ASP A 110 20.61 52.02 -9.11
N SER A 111 21.32 52.61 -10.07
CA SER A 111 21.91 51.92 -11.22
C SER A 111 22.93 50.90 -10.75
N GLY A 112 22.91 49.71 -11.34
CA GLY A 112 23.84 48.66 -10.96
C GLY A 112 23.36 47.27 -11.37
N THR A 113 24.13 46.28 -10.95
CA THR A 113 23.85 44.88 -11.16
C THR A 113 23.34 44.26 -9.87
N TYR A 114 22.18 43.61 -9.94
CA TYR A 114 21.56 42.92 -8.83
C TYR A 114 21.62 41.41 -9.07
N ILE A 115 21.99 40.67 -8.04
CA ILE A 115 22.14 39.21 -8.11
C ILE A 115 21.35 38.57 -6.98
N LEU A 116 20.52 37.59 -7.35
CA LEU A 116 19.77 36.75 -6.44
C LEU A 116 20.28 35.31 -6.58
N GLY A 117 20.70 34.70 -5.47
CA GLY A 117 21.29 33.36 -5.54
C GLY A 117 21.40 32.63 -4.21
N ALA A 118 21.88 31.39 -4.29
CA ALA A 118 22.17 30.57 -3.12
C ALA A 118 23.28 31.22 -2.27
N PRO A 119 23.10 31.31 -0.94
CA PRO A 119 24.09 31.95 -0.07
C PRO A 119 25.49 31.34 -0.18
N GLU A 120 25.58 30.01 -0.27
CA GLU A 120 26.83 29.26 -0.45
C GLU A 120 27.61 29.64 -1.71
N VAL A 121 26.92 30.06 -2.78
CA VAL A 121 27.54 30.46 -4.04
C VAL A 121 28.00 31.91 -3.96
N LEU A 122 27.14 32.80 -3.46
CA LEU A 122 27.45 34.23 -3.36
C LEU A 122 28.50 34.53 -2.28
N ALA A 123 28.59 33.68 -1.25
CA ALA A 123 29.62 33.77 -0.21
C ALA A 123 31.04 33.52 -0.74
N THR A 124 31.20 32.84 -1.89
CA THR A 124 32.53 32.62 -2.50
C THR A 124 33.18 33.90 -2.99
N VAL A 125 32.39 34.91 -3.33
CA VAL A 125 32.84 36.20 -3.88
C VAL A 125 32.61 37.35 -2.89
N THR A 126 31.76 37.11 -1.88
CA THR A 126 31.38 38.12 -0.89
C THR A 126 31.50 37.53 0.51
N PRO A 127 32.57 37.80 1.27
CA PRO A 127 32.67 37.31 2.63
C PRO A 127 31.53 37.88 3.48
N LEU A 128 30.72 36.98 4.05
CA LEU A 128 29.59 37.32 4.92
C LEU A 128 30.07 37.44 6.38
N SER A 129 29.47 38.34 7.16
CA SER A 129 29.75 38.40 8.60
C SER A 129 29.26 37.14 9.31
N THR A 130 29.81 36.87 10.50
CA THR A 130 29.39 35.75 11.35
C THR A 130 27.90 35.79 11.68
N GLU A 131 27.38 36.99 11.96
CA GLU A 131 25.95 37.23 12.23
C GLU A 131 25.04 36.85 11.05
N ILE A 132 25.38 37.28 9.83
CA ILE A 132 24.61 36.97 8.61
C ILE A 132 24.64 35.46 8.34
N THR A 133 25.81 34.84 8.55
CA THR A 133 26.00 33.40 8.34
C THR A 133 25.16 32.59 9.33
N GLN A 134 25.13 32.99 10.60
CA GLN A 134 24.28 32.38 11.63
C GLN A 134 22.79 32.51 11.28
N GLN A 135 22.35 33.69 10.84
CA GLN A 135 20.96 33.91 10.45
C GLN A 135 20.52 33.03 9.27
N ILE A 136 21.38 32.87 8.26
CA ILE A 136 21.12 31.95 7.13
C ILE A 136 20.96 30.53 7.65
N GLN A 137 21.81 30.11 8.58
CA GLN A 137 21.78 28.76 9.14
C GLN A 137 20.52 28.51 9.97
N GLU A 138 20.08 29.46 10.79
CA GLU A 138 18.85 29.38 11.58
C GLU A 138 17.60 29.27 10.68
N LEU A 139 17.51 30.10 9.64
CA LEU A 139 16.41 30.04 8.68
C LEU A 139 16.41 28.72 7.90
N ALA A 140 17.58 28.21 7.52
CA ALA A 140 17.70 26.91 6.86
C ALA A 140 17.29 25.74 7.77
N GLN A 141 17.61 25.80 9.07
CA GLN A 141 17.19 24.82 10.08
C GLN A 141 15.67 24.80 10.26
N GLN A 142 15.00 25.94 10.10
CA GLN A 142 13.53 26.02 10.07
C GLN A 142 12.90 25.41 8.80
N GLY A 143 13.72 24.87 7.89
CA GLY A 143 13.27 24.29 6.63
C GLY A 143 12.87 25.34 5.58
N LEU A 144 13.34 26.58 5.74
CA LEU A 144 13.10 27.64 4.77
C LEU A 144 14.16 27.57 3.67
N ARG A 145 13.72 27.83 2.43
CA ARG A 145 14.62 28.08 1.32
C ARG A 145 15.17 29.50 1.47
N VAL A 146 16.49 29.62 1.62
CA VAL A 146 17.16 30.91 1.87
C VAL A 146 17.88 31.37 0.60
N LEU A 147 17.66 32.61 0.18
CA LEU A 147 18.37 33.28 -0.90
C LEU A 147 19.01 34.57 -0.40
N LEU A 148 20.17 34.91 -0.97
CA LEU A 148 20.86 36.16 -0.70
C LEU A 148 20.68 37.09 -1.90
N PHE A 149 20.30 38.34 -1.63
CA PHE A 149 20.19 39.40 -2.62
C PHE A 149 21.37 40.37 -2.45
N THR A 150 22.05 40.62 -3.56
CA THR A 150 23.31 41.37 -3.59
C THR A 150 23.30 42.41 -4.70
N HIS A 151 24.13 43.42 -4.55
CA HIS A 151 24.26 44.52 -5.51
C HIS A 151 25.72 44.82 -5.82
N SER A 152 26.00 45.15 -7.08
CA SER A 152 27.26 45.75 -7.52
C SER A 152 26.98 47.08 -8.22
N PRO A 153 27.69 48.16 -7.89
CA PRO A 153 27.50 49.45 -8.56
C PRO A 153 27.96 49.44 -10.03
N ASN A 154 28.72 48.42 -10.46
CA ASN A 154 29.19 48.30 -11.83
C ASN A 154 28.13 47.65 -12.74
N ILE A 155 27.56 48.45 -13.63
CA ILE A 155 26.50 48.07 -14.58
C ILE A 155 26.97 47.01 -15.60
N ASN A 156 28.26 47.03 -15.96
CA ASN A 156 28.87 46.11 -16.94
C ASN A 156 29.47 44.86 -16.27
N SER A 157 29.09 44.56 -15.02
CA SER A 157 29.68 43.45 -14.27
C SER A 157 29.20 42.07 -14.74
N LEU A 158 28.06 42.00 -15.44
CA LEU A 158 27.60 40.80 -16.15
C LEU A 158 28.26 40.79 -17.54
N ASN A 159 29.33 39.99 -17.69
CA ASN A 159 30.08 39.90 -18.95
C ASN A 159 29.17 39.45 -20.11
N ASN A 160 29.41 39.98 -21.33
CA ASN A 160 28.59 39.72 -22.54
C ASN A 160 28.68 38.28 -23.07
N ASP A 161 29.49 37.42 -22.45
CA ASP A 161 29.62 36.02 -22.85
C ASP A 161 28.52 35.17 -22.20
N LEU A 162 27.38 35.11 -22.88
CA LEU A 162 26.18 34.35 -22.47
C LEU A 162 26.47 32.84 -22.30
N GLU A 163 27.54 32.30 -22.87
CA GLU A 163 27.88 30.89 -22.80
C GLU A 163 28.55 30.49 -21.47
N LYS A 164 29.31 31.41 -20.84
CA LYS A 164 29.97 31.17 -19.54
C LYS A 164 29.93 32.41 -18.62
N PRO A 165 28.74 32.75 -18.09
CA PRO A 165 28.61 33.89 -17.20
C PRO A 165 29.31 33.67 -15.86
N GLN A 166 30.10 34.65 -15.43
CA GLN A 166 30.84 34.65 -14.15
C GLN A 166 30.21 35.64 -13.16
N LEU A 167 30.39 35.36 -11.87
CA LEU A 167 29.97 36.27 -10.80
C LEU A 167 30.89 37.50 -10.75
N PRO A 168 30.34 38.72 -10.54
CA PRO A 168 31.14 39.92 -10.28
C PRO A 168 32.02 39.78 -9.05
N THR A 169 33.24 40.30 -9.12
CA THR A 169 34.26 40.21 -8.04
C THR A 169 33.97 41.08 -6.81
N GLN A 170 33.06 42.04 -6.89
CA GLN A 170 32.67 42.89 -5.77
C GLN A 170 31.14 43.01 -5.71
N LEU A 171 30.56 42.30 -4.74
CA LEU A 171 29.14 42.33 -4.43
C LEU A 171 28.95 42.91 -3.02
N THR A 172 27.82 43.56 -2.80
CA THR A 172 27.40 44.05 -1.49
C THR A 172 26.10 43.35 -1.12
N PRO A 173 26.02 42.64 0.02
CA PRO A 173 24.79 41.99 0.44
C PRO A 173 23.76 43.04 0.86
N LEU A 174 22.57 42.97 0.27
CA LEU A 174 21.45 43.87 0.55
C LEU A 174 20.41 43.23 1.48
N GLY A 175 20.29 41.90 1.47
CA GLY A 175 19.39 41.20 2.37
C GLY A 175 19.29 39.71 2.12
N ILE A 176 18.80 39.00 3.14
CA ILE A 176 18.41 37.59 3.06
C ILE A 176 16.90 37.53 2.85
N ILE A 177 16.46 36.67 1.95
CA ILE A 177 15.05 36.39 1.68
C ILE A 177 14.81 34.93 1.95
N SER A 178 13.85 34.64 2.83
CA SER A 178 13.43 33.27 3.12
C SER A 178 12.10 32.97 2.47
N PHE A 179 11.99 31.75 1.97
CA PHE A 179 10.80 31.23 1.35
C PHE A 179 10.41 29.92 2.02
N LYS A 180 9.10 29.70 2.17
CA LYS A 180 8.54 28.45 2.65
C LYS A 180 7.85 27.72 1.50
N ASP A 181 8.11 26.43 1.41
CA ASP A 181 7.34 25.54 0.55
C ASP A 181 6.04 25.18 1.28
N GLU A 182 4.89 25.48 0.68
CA GLU A 182 3.61 25.17 1.31
C GLU A 182 3.34 23.67 1.24
N LEU A 183 3.16 23.05 2.41
CA LEU A 183 2.62 21.69 2.50
C LEU A 183 1.19 21.68 1.95
N ARG A 184 0.79 20.54 1.38
CA ARG A 184 -0.60 20.34 1.01
C ARG A 184 -1.50 20.39 2.25
N PRO A 185 -2.70 20.99 2.18
CA PRO A 185 -3.59 21.09 3.33
C PRO A 185 -3.96 19.72 3.90
N GLU A 186 -4.09 18.70 3.04
CA GLU A 186 -4.39 17.32 3.41
C GLU A 186 -3.17 16.50 3.86
N ALA A 187 -1.94 17.03 3.77
CA ALA A 187 -0.72 16.24 3.97
C ALA A 187 -0.71 15.55 5.34
N ARG A 188 -1.07 16.28 6.40
CA ARG A 188 -1.05 15.75 7.78
C ARG A 188 -2.04 14.62 8.01
N GLU A 189 -3.27 14.79 7.53
CA GLU A 189 -4.30 13.75 7.62
C GLU A 189 -3.91 12.52 6.80
N THR A 190 -3.32 12.74 5.63
CA THR A 190 -2.94 11.66 4.71
C THR A 190 -1.78 10.82 5.26
N ILE A 191 -0.75 11.46 5.83
CA ILE A 191 0.36 10.77 6.50
C ILE A 191 -0.13 9.95 7.69
N HIS A 192 -1.05 10.50 8.49
CA HIS A 192 -1.69 9.76 9.57
C HIS A 192 -2.44 8.53 9.05
N GLY A 193 -3.20 8.68 7.96
CA GLY A 193 -3.92 7.58 7.32
C GLY A 193 -3.00 6.43 6.84
N PHE A 194 -1.78 6.73 6.37
CA PHE A 194 -0.82 5.67 6.04
C PHE A 194 -0.36 4.90 7.28
N SER A 195 -0.11 5.59 8.39
CA SER A 195 0.22 4.94 9.66
C SER A 195 -0.92 4.04 10.16
N GLU A 196 -2.18 4.48 10.05
CA GLU A 196 -3.35 3.64 10.35
C GLU A 196 -3.47 2.41 9.43
N ALA A 197 -3.04 2.53 8.17
CA ALA A 197 -2.96 1.42 7.23
C ALA A 197 -1.76 0.48 7.49
N GLY A 198 -0.90 0.82 8.45
CA GLY A 198 0.33 0.09 8.78
C GLY A 198 1.48 0.33 7.81
N ILE A 199 1.37 1.32 6.92
CA ILE A 199 2.36 1.59 5.88
C ILE A 199 3.44 2.50 6.45
N GLU A 200 4.70 2.07 6.32
CA GLU A 200 5.85 2.89 6.70
C GLU A 200 6.15 3.91 5.60
N VAL A 201 6.18 5.19 5.97
CA VAL A 201 6.45 6.27 5.03
C VAL A 201 7.92 6.67 5.09
N LYS A 202 8.60 6.64 3.94
CA LYS A 202 9.97 7.11 3.75
C LYS A 202 9.96 8.32 2.82
N VAL A 203 10.70 9.38 3.15
CA VAL A 203 10.80 10.60 2.31
C VAL A 203 12.17 10.66 1.66
N ILE A 204 12.24 10.67 0.33
CA ILE A 204 13.50 10.67 -0.43
C ILE A 204 13.55 11.90 -1.32
N SER A 205 14.53 12.78 -1.13
CA SER A 205 14.62 14.05 -1.84
C SER A 205 16.06 14.44 -2.21
N GLY A 206 16.18 15.25 -3.27
CA GLY A 206 17.43 15.92 -3.64
C GLY A 206 17.76 17.15 -2.78
N ASP A 207 16.85 17.59 -1.91
CA ASP A 207 17.02 18.77 -1.07
C ASP A 207 17.86 18.50 0.18
N ASN A 208 18.22 19.57 0.91
CA ASN A 208 18.96 19.46 2.16
C ASN A 208 18.23 18.53 3.17
N PRO A 209 18.93 17.53 3.75
CA PRO A 209 18.30 16.57 4.67
C PRO A 209 17.55 17.21 5.84
N GLN A 210 18.08 18.29 6.42
CA GLN A 210 17.46 18.98 7.55
C GLN A 210 16.15 19.68 7.14
N THR A 211 16.13 20.30 5.95
CA THR A 211 14.92 20.92 5.40
C THR A 211 13.82 19.88 5.15
N VAL A 212 14.20 18.73 4.61
CA VAL A 212 13.26 17.62 4.35
C VAL A 212 12.73 17.06 5.67
N ALA A 213 13.57 16.90 6.68
CA ALA A 213 13.17 16.42 8.01
C ALA A 213 12.17 17.37 8.68
N THR A 214 12.44 18.68 8.65
CA THR A 214 11.51 19.68 9.20
C THR A 214 10.17 19.66 8.48
N LEU A 215 10.15 19.50 7.15
CA LEU A 215 8.90 19.38 6.39
C LEU A 215 8.16 18.07 6.69
N ALA A 216 8.89 16.96 6.83
CA ALA A 216 8.33 15.66 7.21
C ALA A 216 7.63 15.74 8.58
N LEU A 217 8.28 16.35 9.59
CA LEU A 217 7.69 16.59 10.91
C LEU A 217 6.43 17.47 10.82
N GLN A 218 6.48 18.55 10.03
CA GLN A 218 5.30 19.41 9.81
C GLN A 218 4.16 18.68 9.10
N ALA A 219 4.47 17.74 8.20
CA ALA A 219 3.51 16.88 7.53
C ALA A 219 2.98 15.76 8.43
N GLY A 220 3.39 15.67 9.70
CA GLY A 220 2.86 14.70 10.67
C GLY A 220 3.59 13.36 10.70
N LEU A 221 4.77 13.24 10.09
CA LEU A 221 5.67 12.11 10.42
C LEU A 221 6.11 12.23 11.87
N GLY A 222 6.20 11.09 12.58
CA GLY A 222 6.45 11.02 14.02
C GLY A 222 7.76 11.70 14.44
N SER A 223 7.95 11.96 15.74
CA SER A 223 9.12 12.68 16.27
C SER A 223 10.45 11.93 16.09
N ASP A 224 10.41 10.61 15.92
CA ASP A 224 11.60 9.75 15.85
C ASP A 224 12.13 9.63 14.41
N ILE A 225 12.24 10.76 13.70
CA ILE A 225 12.78 10.80 12.33
C ILE A 225 14.29 10.66 12.39
N GLN A 226 14.81 9.59 11.78
CA GLN A 226 16.22 9.48 11.45
C GLN A 226 16.48 9.97 10.03
N VAL A 227 17.57 10.73 9.89
CA VAL A 227 17.92 11.48 8.68
C VAL A 227 19.32 11.06 8.24
N ILE A 228 19.46 10.78 6.94
CA ILE A 228 20.76 10.52 6.31
C ILE A 228 20.88 11.27 4.99
N SER A 229 22.09 11.69 4.65
CA SER A 229 22.39 12.35 3.38
C SER A 229 22.82 11.36 2.30
N GLY A 230 22.63 11.74 1.03
CA GLY A 230 23.13 10.97 -0.11
C GLY A 230 24.65 10.81 -0.13
N ALA A 231 25.41 11.76 0.44
CA ALA A 231 26.86 11.66 0.57
C ALA A 231 27.25 10.55 1.56
N GLU A 232 26.64 10.55 2.76
CA GLU A 232 26.86 9.51 3.77
C GLU A 232 26.45 8.13 3.25
N LEU A 233 25.30 8.03 2.56
CA LEU A 233 24.85 6.79 1.92
C LEU A 233 25.84 6.22 0.89
N ALA A 234 26.63 7.07 0.23
CA ALA A 234 27.58 6.64 -0.78
C ALA A 234 28.86 6.02 -0.18
N GLU A 235 29.17 6.35 1.08
CA GLU A 235 30.33 5.84 1.79
C GLU A 235 30.09 4.47 2.44
N LEU A 236 28.82 4.09 2.61
CA LEU A 236 28.43 2.83 3.24
C LEU A 236 28.69 1.62 2.33
N ASP A 237 29.10 0.51 2.95
CA ASP A 237 29.08 -0.80 2.28
C ASP A 237 27.63 -1.29 2.06
N GLU A 238 27.47 -2.41 1.35
CA GLU A 238 26.14 -2.93 1.00
C GLU A 238 25.31 -3.32 2.24
N ALA A 239 25.93 -3.91 3.27
CA ALA A 239 25.22 -4.34 4.47
C ALA A 239 24.80 -3.14 5.33
N GLN A 240 25.69 -2.15 5.46
CA GLN A 240 25.44 -0.89 6.14
C GLN A 240 24.40 -0.06 5.41
N PHE A 241 24.41 -0.05 4.06
CA PHE A 241 23.39 0.63 3.26
C PHE A 241 22.00 0.04 3.51
N ILE A 242 21.88 -1.28 3.54
CA ILE A 242 20.63 -2.00 3.85
C ILE A 242 20.11 -1.59 5.24
N GLN A 243 20.99 -1.61 6.26
CA GLN A 243 20.62 -1.20 7.62
C GLN A 243 20.24 0.28 7.71
N ALA A 244 20.99 1.15 7.04
CA ALA A 244 20.72 2.59 7.01
C ALA A 244 19.40 2.90 6.30
N ALA A 245 19.08 2.18 5.21
CA ALA A 245 17.81 2.32 4.50
C ALA A 245 16.64 1.93 5.41
N GLU A 246 16.75 0.83 6.16
CA GLU A 246 15.70 0.37 7.07
C GLU A 246 15.51 1.32 8.26
N ALA A 247 16.60 1.77 8.89
CA ALA A 247 16.55 2.62 10.08
C ALA A 247 16.13 4.08 9.79
N ASN A 248 16.51 4.64 8.64
CA ASN A 248 16.26 6.05 8.33
C ASN A 248 14.89 6.27 7.70
N THR A 249 14.26 7.40 8.01
CA THR A 249 12.95 7.79 7.47
C THR A 249 13.11 8.84 6.38
N VAL A 250 14.10 9.73 6.51
CA VAL A 250 14.33 10.86 5.61
C VAL A 250 15.71 10.75 4.97
N PHE A 251 15.72 10.87 3.65
CA PHE A 251 16.91 10.82 2.82
C PHE A 251 17.02 12.12 2.02
N GLY A 252 18.04 12.94 2.30
CA GLY A 252 18.27 14.21 1.62
C GLY A 252 19.49 14.20 0.71
N ARG A 253 19.55 15.12 -0.26
CA ARG A 253 20.62 15.22 -1.28
C ARG A 253 20.88 13.90 -2.01
N VAL A 254 19.82 13.13 -2.26
CA VAL A 254 19.90 11.82 -2.91
C VAL A 254 19.87 11.99 -4.43
N THR A 255 20.78 11.31 -5.15
CA THR A 255 20.77 11.29 -6.62
C THR A 255 19.68 10.35 -7.17
N PRO A 256 19.26 10.48 -8.44
CA PRO A 256 18.30 9.56 -9.06
C PRO A 256 18.70 8.07 -8.93
N ASP A 257 19.98 7.75 -9.15
CA ASP A 257 20.50 6.38 -9.01
C ASP A 257 20.45 5.88 -7.56
N GLN A 258 20.79 6.73 -6.59
CA GLN A 258 20.69 6.38 -5.17
C GLN A 258 19.23 6.17 -4.74
N LYS A 259 18.30 6.99 -5.24
CA LYS A 259 16.86 6.84 -4.99
C LYS A 259 16.39 5.47 -5.48
N ALA A 260 16.77 5.07 -6.70
CA ALA A 260 16.46 3.73 -7.22
C ALA A 260 17.11 2.59 -6.40
N LYS A 261 18.37 2.76 -5.97
CA LYS A 261 19.07 1.80 -5.10
C LYS A 261 18.37 1.62 -3.75
N LEU A 262 17.83 2.69 -3.15
CA LEU A 262 17.02 2.60 -1.93
C LEU A 262 15.75 1.75 -2.15
N ILE A 263 15.00 2.00 -3.23
CA ILE A 263 13.81 1.22 -3.57
C ILE A 263 14.16 -0.27 -3.74
N ARG A 264 15.24 -0.56 -4.46
CA ARG A 264 15.72 -1.93 -4.65
C ARG A 264 16.11 -2.61 -3.34
N SER A 265 16.80 -1.90 -2.45
CA SER A 265 17.20 -2.43 -1.15
C SER A 265 16.00 -2.84 -0.30
N PHE A 266 14.96 -2.00 -0.23
CA PHE A 266 13.71 -2.35 0.45
C PHE A 266 13.06 -3.62 -0.13
N LYS A 267 13.04 -3.75 -1.46
CA LYS A 267 12.50 -4.95 -2.13
C LYS A 267 13.31 -6.21 -1.81
N GLU A 268 14.63 -6.10 -1.78
CA GLU A 268 15.53 -7.23 -1.45
C GLU A 268 15.36 -7.68 0.01
N GLN A 269 14.97 -6.79 0.91
CA GLN A 269 14.55 -7.09 2.28
C GLN A 269 13.14 -7.70 2.37
N GLY A 270 12.44 -7.87 1.24
CA GLY A 270 11.12 -8.49 1.16
C GLY A 270 9.95 -7.52 1.38
N HIS A 271 10.21 -6.21 1.40
CA HIS A 271 9.15 -5.20 1.43
C HIS A 271 8.45 -5.10 0.08
N TYR A 272 7.18 -4.71 0.15
CA TYR A 272 6.42 -4.35 -1.02
C TYR A 272 6.36 -2.83 -1.11
N VAL A 273 7.09 -2.27 -2.06
CA VAL A 273 7.43 -0.85 -2.06
C VAL A 273 6.58 -0.11 -3.08
N ALA A 274 5.85 0.91 -2.62
CA ALA A 274 5.26 1.92 -3.48
C ALA A 274 6.15 3.16 -3.56
N MET A 275 6.27 3.75 -4.75
CA MET A 275 6.98 5.02 -4.94
C MET A 275 6.03 6.05 -5.56
N ILE A 276 5.96 7.25 -4.97
CA ILE A 276 5.26 8.40 -5.55
C ILE A 276 6.28 9.40 -6.09
N GLY A 277 6.16 9.72 -7.38
CA GLY A 277 7.02 10.70 -8.04
C GLY A 277 6.28 11.52 -9.08
N ASP A 278 6.76 12.74 -9.32
CA ASP A 278 6.21 13.66 -10.31
C ASP A 278 7.27 14.14 -11.31
N GLY A 279 8.55 14.14 -10.94
CA GLY A 279 9.65 14.64 -11.74
C GLY A 279 10.33 13.58 -12.62
N VAL A 280 11.02 14.04 -13.68
CA VAL A 280 11.80 13.15 -14.57
C VAL A 280 12.88 12.37 -13.79
N ASN A 281 13.36 12.94 -12.68
CA ASN A 281 14.32 12.31 -11.78
C ASN A 281 13.79 11.05 -11.08
N ASP A 282 12.46 10.90 -10.98
CA ASP A 282 11.84 9.78 -10.26
C ASP A 282 11.58 8.57 -11.15
N VAL A 283 11.77 8.69 -12.47
CA VAL A 283 11.45 7.64 -13.44
C VAL A 283 12.17 6.33 -13.13
N LEU A 284 13.45 6.39 -12.74
CA LEU A 284 14.21 5.19 -12.41
C LEU A 284 13.67 4.52 -11.15
N SER A 285 13.43 5.28 -10.08
CA SER A 285 12.86 4.75 -8.84
C SER A 285 11.42 4.25 -8.98
N LEU A 286 10.62 4.88 -9.84
CA LEU A 286 9.28 4.41 -10.17
C LEU A 286 9.33 3.04 -10.87
N LYS A 287 10.24 2.87 -11.84
CA LYS A 287 10.43 1.58 -12.51
C LYS A 287 10.92 0.47 -11.57
N GLU A 288 11.71 0.81 -10.56
CA GLU A 288 12.18 -0.16 -9.57
C GLU A 288 11.11 -0.56 -8.56
N ALA A 289 10.13 0.30 -8.27
CA ALA A 289 9.10 0.03 -7.28
C ALA A 289 8.19 -1.15 -7.66
N ASN A 290 7.57 -1.80 -6.67
CA ASN A 290 6.54 -2.79 -6.95
C ASN A 290 5.22 -2.14 -7.38
N LEU A 291 5.01 -0.89 -6.95
CA LEU A 291 3.90 -0.06 -7.34
C LEU A 291 4.38 1.36 -7.63
N ALA A 292 4.35 1.75 -8.90
CA ALA A 292 4.70 3.09 -9.34
C ALA A 292 3.46 4.00 -9.37
N ILE A 293 3.51 5.12 -8.64
CA ILE A 293 2.41 6.07 -8.54
C ILE A 293 2.90 7.44 -9.05
N ALA A 294 2.17 8.02 -10.01
CA ALA A 294 2.45 9.35 -10.52
C ALA A 294 1.33 10.34 -10.24
N MET A 295 1.69 11.61 -10.13
CA MET A 295 0.73 12.72 -10.06
C MET A 295 0.25 13.11 -11.46
N GLU A 296 -1.02 13.48 -11.61
CA GLU A 296 -1.58 13.94 -12.90
C GLU A 296 -0.78 15.09 -13.53
N GLY A 297 -0.31 16.03 -12.72
CA GLY A 297 0.50 17.19 -13.08
C GLY A 297 1.99 16.91 -13.18
N GLY A 298 2.43 15.67 -12.95
CA GLY A 298 3.82 15.26 -13.11
C GLY A 298 4.31 15.32 -14.57
N SER A 299 5.55 14.92 -14.81
CA SER A 299 6.11 14.82 -16.15
C SER A 299 5.38 13.75 -16.99
N LYS A 300 5.42 13.87 -18.32
CA LYS A 300 4.91 12.80 -19.21
C LYS A 300 5.66 11.48 -18.98
N ALA A 301 6.96 11.56 -18.68
CA ALA A 301 7.80 10.40 -18.42
C ALA A 301 7.33 9.62 -17.19
N THR A 302 7.08 10.30 -16.06
CA THR A 302 6.59 9.65 -14.83
C THR A 302 5.21 9.03 -15.02
N ARG A 303 4.27 9.72 -15.67
CA ARG A 303 2.94 9.14 -15.96
C ARG A 303 2.99 7.92 -16.87
N SER A 304 3.96 7.83 -17.78
CA SER A 304 4.08 6.69 -18.71
C SER A 304 4.64 5.43 -18.06
N VAL A 305 5.38 5.56 -16.95
CA VAL A 305 5.96 4.41 -16.22
C VAL A 305 5.15 4.03 -14.98
N ALA A 306 4.15 4.84 -14.62
CA ALA A 306 3.34 4.62 -13.44
C ALA A 306 2.24 3.58 -13.67
N ASP A 307 2.04 2.73 -12.66
CA ASP A 307 0.94 1.77 -12.62
C ASP A 307 -0.38 2.46 -12.24
N ILE A 308 -0.27 3.54 -11.46
CA ILE A 308 -1.39 4.35 -10.97
C ILE A 308 -1.09 5.84 -11.21
N VAL A 309 -2.10 6.59 -11.66
CA VAL A 309 -2.06 8.05 -11.75
C VAL A 309 -3.10 8.67 -10.83
N LEU A 310 -2.66 9.54 -9.94
CA LEU A 310 -3.51 10.31 -9.03
C LEU A 310 -4.05 11.55 -9.73
N LEU A 311 -5.36 11.59 -9.94
CA LEU A 311 -6.05 12.73 -10.54
C LEU A 311 -6.15 13.87 -9.52
N LYS A 312 -6.32 15.10 -10.02
CA LYS A 312 -6.33 16.35 -9.23
C LYS A 312 -5.07 16.64 -8.41
N ASN A 313 -3.98 15.92 -8.67
CA ASN A 313 -2.72 16.08 -7.94
C ASN A 313 -2.88 15.94 -6.42
N SER A 314 -3.71 15.03 -5.92
CA SER A 314 -3.78 14.78 -4.48
C SER A 314 -3.50 13.31 -4.18
N PHE A 315 -2.73 13.07 -3.12
CA PHE A 315 -2.48 11.74 -2.60
C PHE A 315 -3.39 11.41 -1.41
N GLY A 316 -4.31 12.30 -1.05
CA GLY A 316 -5.24 12.15 0.08
C GLY A 316 -6.17 10.95 -0.02
N SER A 317 -6.46 10.45 -1.22
CA SER A 317 -7.27 9.25 -1.43
C SER A 317 -6.50 7.94 -1.26
N LEU A 318 -5.16 7.98 -1.24
CA LEU A 318 -4.34 6.76 -1.19
C LEU A 318 -4.53 5.95 0.09
N PRO A 319 -4.55 6.52 1.31
CA PRO A 319 -4.74 5.73 2.52
C PRO A 319 -6.01 4.86 2.47
N HIS A 320 -7.13 5.44 2.05
CA HIS A 320 -8.37 4.69 1.86
C HIS A 320 -8.26 3.63 0.77
N THR A 321 -7.56 3.93 -0.32
CA THR A 321 -7.34 2.98 -1.41
C THR A 321 -6.53 1.78 -0.90
N PHE A 322 -5.45 2.00 -0.16
CA PHE A 322 -4.63 0.94 0.46
C PHE A 322 -5.46 0.07 1.42
N LEU A 323 -6.26 0.69 2.29
CA LEU A 323 -7.13 -0.05 3.22
C LEU A 323 -8.16 -0.92 2.48
N GLU A 324 -8.79 -0.42 1.42
CA GLU A 324 -9.73 -1.21 0.62
C GLU A 324 -9.01 -2.32 -0.16
N GLY A 325 -7.78 -2.07 -0.64
CA GLY A 325 -6.91 -3.10 -1.22
C GLY A 325 -6.61 -4.23 -0.24
N GLN A 326 -6.13 -3.89 0.97
CA GLN A 326 -5.88 -4.86 2.05
C GLN A 326 -7.14 -5.65 2.40
N ARG A 327 -8.30 -4.99 2.46
CA ARG A 327 -9.59 -5.65 2.70
C ARG A 327 -9.92 -6.68 1.62
N ILE A 328 -9.80 -6.31 0.34
CA ILE A 328 -10.05 -7.22 -0.78
C ILE A 328 -9.12 -8.43 -0.70
N ARG A 329 -7.82 -8.20 -0.51
CA ARG A 329 -6.83 -9.27 -0.35
C ARG A 329 -7.16 -10.21 0.81
N ASN A 330 -7.42 -9.66 1.99
CA ASN A 330 -7.75 -10.44 3.19
C ASN A 330 -9.03 -11.28 2.96
N GLY A 331 -10.03 -10.69 2.31
CA GLY A 331 -11.26 -11.38 1.92
C GLY A 331 -11.02 -12.53 0.94
N ILE A 332 -10.18 -12.30 -0.09
CA ILE A 332 -9.81 -13.34 -1.07
C ILE A 332 -9.05 -14.49 -0.40
N GLN A 333 -8.10 -14.20 0.49
CA GLN A 333 -7.37 -15.23 1.22
C GLN A 333 -8.31 -16.09 2.09
N ASP A 334 -9.27 -15.46 2.76
CA ASP A 334 -10.27 -16.17 3.54
C ASP A 334 -11.11 -17.09 2.63
N VAL A 335 -11.61 -16.59 1.50
CA VAL A 335 -12.34 -17.41 0.52
C VAL A 335 -11.50 -18.56 -0.04
N LEU A 336 -10.21 -18.32 -0.28
CA LEU A 336 -9.28 -19.31 -0.79
C LEU A 336 -9.12 -20.49 0.17
N LYS A 337 -9.13 -20.27 1.49
CA LYS A 337 -9.10 -21.36 2.48
C LYS A 337 -10.27 -22.33 2.29
N LEU A 338 -11.49 -21.82 2.12
CA LEU A 338 -12.68 -22.65 1.89
C LEU A 338 -12.60 -23.41 0.57
N PHE A 339 -12.19 -22.73 -0.51
CA PHE A 339 -12.00 -23.36 -1.81
C PHE A 339 -10.96 -24.48 -1.76
N MET A 340 -9.79 -24.25 -1.14
CA MET A 340 -8.73 -25.25 -1.03
C MET A 340 -9.19 -26.46 -0.23
N ILE A 341 -9.81 -26.26 0.95
CA ILE A 341 -10.33 -27.36 1.76
C ILE A 341 -11.29 -28.22 0.94
N ARG A 342 -12.19 -27.57 0.20
CA ARG A 342 -13.20 -28.25 -0.60
C ARG A 342 -12.60 -29.02 -1.77
N VAL A 343 -11.70 -28.40 -2.53
CA VAL A 343 -11.01 -29.04 -3.67
C VAL A 343 -10.21 -30.23 -3.18
N PHE A 344 -9.36 -30.04 -2.17
CA PHE A 344 -8.53 -31.13 -1.64
C PHE A 344 -9.36 -32.23 -1.00
N CYS A 345 -10.43 -31.91 -0.27
CA CYS A 345 -11.30 -32.92 0.33
C CYS A 345 -11.96 -33.80 -0.74
N VAL A 346 -12.52 -33.19 -1.79
CA VAL A 346 -13.13 -33.95 -2.89
C VAL A 346 -12.07 -34.76 -3.64
N THR A 347 -10.89 -34.20 -3.91
CA THR A 347 -9.78 -34.93 -4.53
C THR A 347 -9.35 -36.15 -3.70
N LEU A 348 -9.19 -36.00 -2.39
CA LEU A 348 -8.84 -37.11 -1.51
C LEU A 348 -9.96 -38.15 -1.43
N LEU A 349 -11.23 -37.75 -1.46
CA LEU A 349 -12.36 -38.69 -1.54
C LEU A 349 -12.35 -39.48 -2.86
N ILE A 350 -12.05 -38.82 -3.99
CA ILE A 350 -11.88 -39.50 -5.29
C ILE A 350 -10.81 -40.59 -5.17
N PHE A 351 -9.62 -40.23 -4.67
CA PHE A 351 -8.54 -41.22 -4.49
C PHE A 351 -8.95 -42.34 -3.53
N ALA A 352 -9.47 -42.00 -2.35
CA ALA A 352 -9.85 -42.97 -1.33
C ALA A 352 -10.87 -43.99 -1.85
N THR A 353 -11.88 -43.55 -2.60
CA THR A 353 -12.89 -44.44 -3.17
C THR A 353 -12.43 -45.18 -4.43
N GLY A 354 -11.58 -44.56 -5.24
CA GLY A 354 -10.98 -45.19 -6.43
C GLY A 354 -10.05 -46.36 -6.09
N PHE A 355 -9.25 -46.24 -5.02
CA PHE A 355 -8.39 -47.34 -4.54
C PHE A 355 -9.18 -48.54 -4.03
N VAL A 356 -10.38 -48.33 -3.51
CA VAL A 356 -11.26 -49.39 -2.96
C VAL A 356 -12.07 -50.09 -4.07
N GLY A 357 -11.89 -49.71 -5.35
CA GLY A 357 -12.64 -50.27 -6.48
C GLY A 357 -14.12 -49.90 -6.50
N GLY A 358 -14.53 -48.91 -5.68
CA GLY A 358 -15.91 -48.47 -5.55
C GLY A 358 -16.30 -47.42 -6.60
N THR A 359 -17.60 -47.33 -6.90
CA THR A 359 -18.15 -46.21 -7.67
C THR A 359 -17.97 -44.90 -6.92
N PHE A 360 -17.58 -43.82 -7.62
CA PHE A 360 -17.39 -42.50 -7.02
C PHE A 360 -18.63 -42.06 -6.20
N PRO A 361 -18.44 -41.62 -4.93
CA PRO A 361 -19.55 -41.46 -3.99
C PRO A 361 -20.36 -40.17 -4.19
N LEU A 362 -19.96 -39.24 -5.05
CA LEU A 362 -20.69 -37.98 -5.26
C LEU A 362 -21.14 -37.84 -6.72
N LEU A 363 -22.43 -37.58 -6.93
CA LEU A 363 -22.91 -37.15 -8.24
C LEU A 363 -22.57 -35.67 -8.48
N ASN A 364 -22.55 -35.25 -9.75
CA ASN A 364 -22.34 -33.82 -10.09
C ASN A 364 -23.37 -32.91 -9.41
N LYS A 365 -24.62 -33.38 -9.27
CA LYS A 365 -25.69 -32.70 -8.53
C LYS A 365 -25.38 -32.53 -7.04
N HIS A 366 -24.84 -33.58 -6.41
CA HIS A 366 -24.41 -33.55 -5.00
C HIS A 366 -23.24 -32.58 -4.80
N SER A 367 -22.26 -32.62 -5.69
CA SER A 367 -21.15 -31.66 -5.66
C SER A 367 -21.65 -30.22 -5.80
N ALA A 368 -22.66 -29.97 -6.66
CA ALA A 368 -23.24 -28.64 -6.86
C ALA A 368 -23.87 -28.06 -5.58
N VAL A 369 -24.70 -28.82 -4.85
CA VAL A 369 -25.31 -28.34 -3.59
C VAL A 369 -24.27 -28.11 -2.51
N VAL A 370 -23.29 -29.02 -2.39
CA VAL A 370 -22.14 -28.81 -1.48
C VAL A 370 -21.38 -27.55 -1.90
N THR A 371 -21.15 -27.31 -3.20
CA THR A 371 -20.48 -26.08 -3.67
C THR A 371 -21.22 -24.87 -3.16
N LEU A 372 -22.51 -24.82 -3.46
CA LEU A 372 -23.31 -23.63 -3.36
C LEU A 372 -23.36 -23.16 -1.91
N ILE A 373 -23.57 -24.11 -1.00
CA ILE A 373 -23.77 -23.85 0.42
C ILE A 373 -22.44 -23.64 1.16
N SER A 374 -21.43 -24.49 0.92
CA SER A 374 -20.19 -24.44 1.71
C SER A 374 -19.19 -23.37 1.24
N VAL A 375 -19.18 -23.03 -0.05
CA VAL A 375 -18.19 -22.11 -0.64
C VAL A 375 -18.83 -21.00 -1.47
N GLY A 376 -19.86 -21.32 -2.27
CA GLY A 376 -20.45 -20.41 -3.25
C GLY A 376 -21.08 -19.15 -2.65
N PHE A 377 -22.01 -19.29 -1.71
CA PHE A 377 -22.58 -18.14 -1.02
C PHE A 377 -21.56 -17.42 -0.11
N PRO A 378 -20.76 -18.12 0.72
CA PRO A 378 -19.72 -17.48 1.52
C PRO A 378 -18.72 -16.66 0.69
N SER A 379 -18.34 -17.10 -0.51
CA SER A 379 -17.37 -16.39 -1.35
C SER A 379 -17.83 -15.02 -1.82
N PHE A 380 -19.14 -14.79 -1.91
CA PHE A 380 -19.70 -13.47 -2.19
C PHE A 380 -19.76 -12.58 -0.94
N CYS A 381 -20.16 -13.15 0.20
CA CYS A 381 -20.35 -12.40 1.44
C CYS A 381 -19.04 -12.02 2.13
N ILE A 382 -18.06 -12.92 2.16
CA ILE A 382 -16.81 -12.76 2.94
C ILE A 382 -16.00 -11.54 2.47
N PRO A 383 -15.71 -11.34 1.18
CA PRO A 383 -14.95 -10.17 0.72
C PRO A 383 -15.67 -8.84 1.03
N LEU A 384 -17.00 -8.83 1.02
CA LEU A 384 -17.79 -7.65 1.37
C LEU A 384 -17.68 -7.27 2.85
N TRP A 385 -17.29 -8.18 3.74
CA TRP A 385 -17.16 -7.91 5.18
C TRP A 385 -15.76 -8.10 5.73
N ALA A 386 -14.80 -8.42 4.87
CA ALA A 386 -13.40 -8.49 5.25
C ALA A 386 -12.97 -7.17 5.92
N LYS A 387 -12.05 -7.28 6.88
CA LYS A 387 -11.43 -6.13 7.55
C LYS A 387 -10.10 -5.82 6.87
N SER A 388 -9.77 -4.54 6.77
CA SER A 388 -8.43 -4.07 6.44
C SER A 388 -7.45 -4.42 7.54
N GLY A 389 -6.16 -4.40 7.22
CA GLY A 389 -5.09 -4.74 8.14
C GLY A 389 -3.96 -5.46 7.42
N MET A 390 -2.74 -5.09 7.77
CA MET A 390 -1.56 -5.81 7.30
C MET A 390 -1.56 -7.22 7.88
N LEU A 391 -1.31 -8.18 7.00
CA LEU A 391 -1.00 -9.53 7.43
C LEU A 391 0.48 -9.55 7.87
N PRO A 392 0.84 -10.36 8.87
CA PRO A 392 2.23 -10.56 9.23
C PRO A 392 3.05 -10.95 7.99
N ARG A 393 4.35 -10.57 7.94
CA ARG A 393 5.32 -11.01 6.91
C ARG A 393 5.59 -12.52 7.01
N ARG A 394 4.57 -13.31 6.75
CA ARG A 394 4.59 -14.77 6.69
C ARG A 394 4.31 -15.16 5.25
N SER A 395 4.89 -16.28 4.82
CA SER A 395 4.52 -16.87 3.54
C SER A 395 3.01 -17.12 3.53
N LEU A 396 2.30 -16.51 2.57
CA LEU A 396 0.87 -16.70 2.32
C LEU A 396 0.53 -18.20 2.28
N VAL A 397 1.41 -19.01 1.67
CA VAL A 397 1.27 -20.46 1.58
C VAL A 397 1.25 -21.12 2.96
N ARG A 398 2.14 -20.72 3.88
CA ARG A 398 2.17 -21.29 5.25
C ARG A 398 0.90 -20.96 6.01
N SER A 399 0.44 -19.71 5.94
CA SER A 399 -0.81 -19.29 6.59
C SER A 399 -2.02 -20.06 6.04
N LEU A 400 -2.10 -20.25 4.73
CA LEU A 400 -3.15 -21.07 4.13
C LEU A 400 -3.06 -22.54 4.58
N LEU A 401 -1.87 -23.14 4.55
CA LEU A 401 -1.67 -24.55 4.93
C LEU A 401 -1.99 -24.81 6.40
N HIS A 402 -1.66 -23.89 7.31
CA HIS A 402 -1.97 -24.01 8.73
C HIS A 402 -3.48 -24.23 8.98
N PHE A 403 -4.33 -23.49 8.27
CA PHE A 403 -5.78 -23.64 8.37
C PHE A 403 -6.30 -24.80 7.53
N THR A 404 -5.89 -24.89 6.26
CA THR A 404 -6.51 -25.77 5.26
C THR A 404 -6.17 -27.23 5.46
N LEU A 405 -4.93 -27.57 5.85
CA LEU A 405 -4.47 -28.96 5.86
C LEU A 405 -5.12 -29.80 6.97
N PRO A 406 -5.18 -29.36 8.25
CA PRO A 406 -5.91 -30.06 9.30
C PRO A 406 -7.41 -30.19 9.00
N ALA A 407 -8.02 -29.11 8.48
CA ALA A 407 -9.43 -29.11 8.12
C ALA A 407 -9.72 -30.10 6.99
N THR A 408 -8.89 -30.13 5.95
CA THR A 408 -9.00 -31.05 4.82
C THR A 408 -8.90 -32.50 5.28
N LEU A 409 -7.81 -32.88 5.97
CA LEU A 409 -7.58 -34.28 6.37
C LEU A 409 -8.68 -34.79 7.29
N SER A 410 -9.03 -34.02 8.32
CA SER A 410 -10.07 -34.42 9.27
C SER A 410 -11.46 -34.47 8.61
N LEU A 411 -11.78 -33.53 7.72
CA LEU A 411 -13.05 -33.53 6.99
C LEU A 411 -13.15 -34.74 6.06
N THR A 412 -12.09 -35.04 5.30
CA THR A 412 -12.06 -36.22 4.43
C THR A 412 -12.25 -37.50 5.23
N LEU A 413 -11.56 -37.66 6.36
CA LEU A 413 -11.70 -38.86 7.21
C LEU A 413 -13.13 -39.02 7.74
N VAL A 414 -13.74 -37.94 8.22
CA VAL A 414 -15.12 -37.98 8.74
C VAL A 414 -16.14 -38.20 7.63
N ALA A 415 -15.99 -37.52 6.48
CA ALA A 415 -16.86 -37.69 5.33
C ALA A 415 -16.79 -39.12 4.77
N LEU A 416 -15.58 -39.66 4.63
CA LEU A 416 -15.36 -41.05 4.21
C LEU A 416 -15.91 -42.04 5.23
N GLY A 417 -15.69 -41.81 6.53
CA GLY A 417 -16.19 -42.66 7.60
C GLY A 417 -17.71 -42.74 7.64
N VAL A 418 -18.41 -41.59 7.50
CA VAL A 418 -19.87 -41.54 7.40
C VAL A 418 -20.34 -42.27 6.14
N TYR A 419 -19.72 -42.01 4.98
CA TYR A 419 -20.08 -42.68 3.74
C TYR A 419 -19.94 -44.21 3.84
N LEU A 420 -18.79 -44.70 4.30
CA LEU A 420 -18.52 -46.13 4.44
C LEU A 420 -19.42 -46.78 5.50
N GLY A 421 -19.68 -46.09 6.62
CA GLY A 421 -20.57 -46.59 7.67
C GLY A 421 -21.99 -46.82 7.15
N TYR A 422 -22.56 -45.82 6.47
CA TYR A 422 -23.88 -45.97 5.85
C TYR A 422 -23.89 -46.96 4.69
N LEU A 423 -22.80 -47.05 3.91
CA LEU A 423 -22.68 -48.06 2.86
C LEU A 423 -22.70 -49.47 3.44
N VAL A 424 -21.95 -49.73 4.51
CA VAL A 424 -21.90 -51.03 5.20
C VAL A 424 -23.27 -51.39 5.78
N VAL A 425 -23.94 -50.45 6.46
CA VAL A 425 -25.28 -50.68 7.03
C VAL A 425 -26.29 -51.02 5.93
N THR A 426 -26.31 -50.27 4.83
CA THR A 426 -27.25 -50.52 3.73
C THR A 426 -26.95 -51.84 3.01
N VAL A 427 -25.67 -52.18 2.80
CA VAL A 427 -25.28 -53.45 2.16
C VAL A 427 -25.62 -54.64 3.07
N LEU A 428 -25.32 -54.59 4.37
CA LEU A 428 -25.68 -55.64 5.32
C LEU A 428 -27.18 -55.84 5.40
N GLY A 429 -27.97 -54.76 5.50
CA GLY A 429 -29.43 -54.85 5.48
C GLY A 429 -29.95 -55.49 4.20
N SER A 430 -29.35 -55.17 3.05
CA SER A 430 -29.73 -55.79 1.77
C SER A 430 -29.35 -57.27 1.66
N LEU A 431 -28.28 -57.71 2.34
CA LEU A 431 -27.87 -59.12 2.36
C LEU A 431 -28.79 -59.96 3.24
N GLU A 432 -29.24 -59.41 4.37
CA GLU A 432 -30.24 -60.07 5.23
C GLU A 432 -31.57 -60.23 4.48
N GLU A 433 -32.00 -59.19 3.75
CA GLU A 433 -33.27 -59.19 3.01
C GLU A 433 -33.22 -60.07 1.74
N ASN A 434 -32.08 -60.12 1.04
CA ASN A 434 -31.89 -60.92 -0.18
C ASN A 434 -31.42 -62.37 0.06
N SER A 435 -31.21 -62.78 1.31
CA SER A 435 -30.87 -64.18 1.65
C SER A 435 -31.92 -65.22 1.21
N LEU A 436 -33.07 -64.78 0.67
CA LEU A 436 -34.12 -65.61 0.08
C LEU A 436 -34.06 -65.74 -1.47
N ILE A 437 -33.33 -64.86 -2.20
CA ILE A 437 -33.29 -64.86 -3.67
C ILE A 437 -31.93 -64.36 -4.20
N ASP A 438 -31.10 -65.31 -4.65
CA ASP A 438 -29.91 -65.18 -5.53
C ASP A 438 -28.69 -64.33 -5.07
N ASN A 439 -27.49 -64.93 -5.19
CA ASN A 439 -26.24 -64.52 -4.51
C ASN A 439 -25.43 -63.41 -5.20
N SER A 440 -26.06 -62.50 -5.95
CA SER A 440 -25.35 -61.36 -6.55
C SER A 440 -25.94 -60.02 -6.10
N VAL A 441 -25.34 -59.42 -5.06
CA VAL A 441 -25.63 -58.03 -4.70
C VAL A 441 -25.01 -57.11 -5.75
N VAL A 442 -25.81 -56.75 -6.75
CA VAL A 442 -25.46 -55.67 -7.67
C VAL A 442 -25.67 -54.36 -6.92
N ILE A 443 -24.60 -53.59 -6.73
CA ILE A 443 -24.68 -52.24 -6.15
C ILE A 443 -25.47 -51.35 -7.12
N THR A 444 -26.78 -51.22 -6.88
CA THR A 444 -27.65 -50.36 -7.68
C THR A 444 -27.56 -48.90 -7.21
N ASN A 445 -27.91 -47.96 -8.10
CA ASN A 445 -27.98 -46.54 -7.74
C ASN A 445 -28.98 -46.25 -6.61
N GLN A 446 -30.00 -47.10 -6.43
CA GLN A 446 -30.93 -46.99 -5.30
C GLN A 446 -30.25 -47.29 -3.96
N LEU A 447 -29.40 -48.32 -3.90
CA LEU A 447 -28.65 -48.68 -2.69
C LEU A 447 -27.70 -47.56 -2.23
N LEU A 448 -27.18 -46.79 -3.19
CA LEU A 448 -26.26 -45.69 -2.92
C LEU A 448 -26.98 -44.39 -2.51
N SER A 449 -28.31 -44.29 -2.63
CA SER A 449 -29.04 -43.05 -2.37
C SER A 449 -28.88 -42.53 -0.92
N VAL A 450 -29.00 -43.41 0.06
CA VAL A 450 -28.86 -43.10 1.50
C VAL A 450 -27.41 -42.75 1.86
N PRO A 451 -26.38 -43.58 1.54
CA PRO A 451 -24.98 -43.24 1.80
C PRO A 451 -24.53 -41.92 1.14
N ARG A 452 -24.99 -41.65 -0.09
CA ARG A 452 -24.70 -40.39 -0.80
C ARG A 452 -25.34 -39.19 -0.09
N SER A 453 -26.59 -39.34 0.36
CA SER A 453 -27.30 -38.28 1.08
C SER A 453 -26.66 -38.00 2.45
N ALA A 454 -26.22 -39.05 3.16
CA ALA A 454 -25.46 -38.91 4.41
C ALA A 454 -24.12 -38.20 4.19
N LEU A 455 -23.39 -38.56 3.12
CA LEU A 455 -22.14 -37.90 2.72
C LEU A 455 -22.34 -36.42 2.40
N VAL A 456 -23.38 -36.06 1.62
CA VAL A 456 -23.70 -34.65 1.33
C VAL A 456 -24.03 -33.90 2.61
N THR A 457 -24.85 -34.50 3.49
CA THR A 457 -25.27 -33.88 4.75
C THR A 457 -24.06 -33.58 5.64
N ILE A 458 -23.16 -34.55 5.86
CA ILE A 458 -21.96 -34.32 6.69
C ILE A 458 -21.04 -33.27 6.06
N MET A 459 -20.84 -33.29 4.73
CA MET A 459 -20.00 -32.30 4.06
C MET A 459 -20.58 -30.88 4.15
N VAL A 460 -21.90 -30.73 4.02
CA VAL A 460 -22.57 -29.43 4.19
C VAL A 460 -22.45 -28.94 5.63
N LEU A 461 -22.77 -29.78 6.62
CA LEU A 461 -22.69 -29.39 8.03
C LEU A 461 -21.27 -29.00 8.43
N CYS A 462 -20.28 -29.84 8.12
CA CYS A 462 -18.88 -29.53 8.42
C CYS A 462 -18.39 -28.30 7.66
N GLY A 463 -18.77 -28.14 6.38
CA GLY A 463 -18.45 -26.96 5.58
C GLY A 463 -18.98 -25.66 6.20
N LEU A 464 -20.23 -25.68 6.69
CA LEU A 464 -20.82 -24.53 7.39
C LEU A 464 -20.17 -24.27 8.75
N LEU A 465 -19.78 -25.32 9.48
CA LEU A 465 -19.06 -25.19 10.76
C LEU A 465 -17.64 -24.61 10.58
N LEU A 466 -17.01 -24.72 9.40
CA LEU A 466 -15.72 -24.07 9.11
C LEU A 466 -15.81 -22.55 9.02
N VAL A 467 -16.94 -22.01 8.57
CA VAL A 467 -17.10 -20.56 8.34
C VAL A 467 -16.88 -19.75 9.63
N PRO A 468 -17.47 -20.11 10.79
CA PRO A 468 -17.15 -19.48 12.08
C PRO A 468 -15.69 -19.61 12.52
N PHE A 469 -14.97 -20.67 12.14
CA PHE A 469 -13.55 -20.81 12.48
C PHE A 469 -12.64 -19.86 11.73
N MET A 470 -13.08 -19.34 10.57
CA MET A 470 -12.31 -18.36 9.81
C MET A 470 -12.31 -16.98 10.46
N LYS A 471 -13.44 -16.58 11.06
CA LYS A 471 -13.55 -15.37 11.88
C LYS A 471 -14.27 -15.71 13.19
N PRO A 472 -13.54 -16.24 14.18
CA PRO A 472 -14.13 -16.65 15.45
C PRO A 472 -14.91 -15.51 16.14
N PRO A 473 -16.23 -15.67 16.37
CA PRO A 473 -17.03 -14.67 17.09
C PRO A 473 -16.78 -14.72 18.59
N THR A 474 -16.47 -15.90 19.13
CA THR A 474 -16.23 -16.15 20.57
C THR A 474 -15.00 -17.00 20.78
N ARG A 475 -14.48 -17.04 22.02
CA ARG A 475 -13.33 -17.89 22.41
C ARG A 475 -13.56 -19.38 22.17
N ALA A 476 -14.82 -19.81 22.05
CA ALA A 476 -15.18 -21.19 21.73
C ALA A 476 -14.80 -21.60 20.30
N TRP A 477 -14.76 -20.64 19.38
CA TRP A 477 -14.40 -20.86 17.97
C TRP A 477 -12.94 -20.54 17.67
N VAL A 478 -12.17 -20.11 18.68
CA VAL A 478 -10.73 -19.86 18.51
C VAL A 478 -10.00 -21.20 18.44
N GLY A 479 -9.36 -21.42 17.30
CA GLY A 479 -8.59 -22.60 16.95
C GLY A 479 -7.56 -22.23 15.88
N GLY A 480 -7.98 -22.21 14.61
CA GLY A 480 -7.09 -21.91 13.48
C GLY A 480 -6.84 -20.41 13.22
N GLU A 481 -7.71 -19.53 13.72
CA GLU A 481 -7.58 -18.06 13.55
C GLU A 481 -7.81 -17.34 14.89
N PRO A 482 -7.27 -16.10 15.06
CA PRO A 482 -7.45 -15.32 16.27
C PRO A 482 -8.88 -14.80 16.41
N LEU A 483 -9.24 -14.37 17.63
CA LEU A 483 -10.58 -13.88 17.95
C LEU A 483 -10.90 -12.60 17.16
N SER A 484 -11.90 -12.66 16.28
CA SER A 484 -12.34 -11.51 15.47
C SER A 484 -13.51 -10.73 16.09
N ARG A 485 -14.33 -11.41 16.93
CA ARG A 485 -15.61 -10.91 17.48
C ARG A 485 -16.65 -10.52 16.43
N ASP A 486 -16.44 -10.91 15.17
CA ASP A 486 -17.37 -10.64 14.07
C ASP A 486 -18.39 -11.77 13.93
N TRP A 487 -19.66 -11.46 14.15
CA TRP A 487 -20.76 -12.43 14.08
C TRP A 487 -21.28 -12.65 12.66
N ARG A 488 -20.94 -11.80 11.68
CA ARG A 488 -21.53 -11.84 10.33
C ARG A 488 -21.27 -13.17 9.63
N TYR A 489 -20.09 -13.75 9.84
CA TYR A 489 -19.69 -15.04 9.26
C TYR A 489 -20.56 -16.18 9.82
N SER A 490 -20.77 -16.20 11.14
CA SER A 490 -21.62 -17.20 11.80
C SER A 490 -23.10 -17.03 11.45
N LEU A 491 -23.59 -15.79 11.28
CA LEU A 491 -24.95 -15.53 10.83
C LEU A 491 -25.19 -16.05 9.41
N VAL A 492 -24.23 -15.87 8.50
CA VAL A 492 -24.32 -16.47 7.15
C VAL A 492 -24.30 -17.98 7.20
N ALA A 493 -23.43 -18.59 8.00
CA ALA A 493 -23.41 -20.04 8.16
C ALA A 493 -24.77 -20.57 8.67
N LEU A 494 -25.39 -19.89 9.64
CA LEU A 494 -26.71 -20.23 10.16
C LEU A 494 -27.83 -20.05 9.11
N ALA A 495 -27.81 -18.95 8.36
CA ALA A 495 -28.77 -18.71 7.29
C ALA A 495 -28.65 -19.77 6.18
N LEU A 496 -27.44 -20.16 5.82
CA LEU A 496 -27.16 -21.20 4.84
C LEU A 496 -27.55 -22.61 5.33
N LEU A 497 -27.44 -22.88 6.64
CA LEU A 497 -28.00 -24.08 7.25
C LEU A 497 -29.53 -24.11 7.07
N GLY A 498 -30.21 -22.99 7.30
CA GLY A 498 -31.65 -22.85 7.05
C GLY A 498 -32.00 -23.12 5.59
N ILE A 499 -31.23 -22.57 4.64
CA ILE A 499 -31.41 -22.81 3.20
C ILE A 499 -31.24 -24.30 2.88
N TYR A 500 -30.25 -24.97 3.47
CA TYR A 500 -30.06 -26.41 3.28
C TYR A 500 -31.25 -27.23 3.78
N VAL A 501 -31.79 -26.89 4.96
CA VAL A 501 -33.00 -27.52 5.51
C VAL A 501 -34.19 -27.32 4.57
N VAL A 502 -34.35 -26.13 3.98
CA VAL A 502 -35.38 -25.87 2.96
C VAL A 502 -35.19 -26.74 1.71
N ILE A 503 -33.96 -26.91 1.23
CA ILE A 503 -33.66 -27.80 0.09
C ILE A 503 -34.07 -29.24 0.39
N LEU A 504 -33.87 -29.73 1.62
CA LEU A 504 -34.29 -31.07 2.03
C LEU A 504 -35.81 -31.21 2.23
N ALA A 505 -36.46 -30.16 2.73
CA ALA A 505 -37.89 -30.15 3.02
C ALA A 505 -38.75 -30.05 1.76
N VAL A 506 -38.30 -29.31 0.75
CA VAL A 506 -39.07 -29.03 -0.48
C VAL A 506 -38.84 -30.14 -1.52
N PRO A 507 -39.85 -30.97 -1.86
CA PRO A 507 -39.66 -32.15 -2.71
C PRO A 507 -39.05 -31.87 -4.10
N PRO A 508 -39.47 -30.82 -4.84
CA PRO A 508 -38.84 -30.48 -6.12
C PRO A 508 -37.34 -30.20 -6.02
N LEU A 509 -36.91 -29.48 -4.97
CA LEU A 509 -35.49 -29.16 -4.75
C LEU A 509 -34.70 -30.41 -4.35
N ARG A 510 -35.25 -31.20 -3.43
CA ARG A 510 -34.67 -32.47 -3.00
C ARG A 510 -34.48 -33.45 -4.16
N GLN A 511 -35.50 -33.60 -5.01
CA GLN A 511 -35.45 -34.46 -6.20
C GLN A 511 -34.47 -33.93 -7.24
N PHE A 512 -34.41 -32.61 -7.46
CA PHE A 512 -33.45 -32.00 -8.38
C PHE A 512 -32.01 -32.37 -8.03
N PHE A 513 -31.66 -32.33 -6.73
CA PHE A 513 -30.34 -32.71 -6.24
C PHE A 513 -30.15 -34.22 -6.00
N GLU A 514 -31.15 -35.06 -6.28
CA GLU A 514 -31.14 -36.50 -5.99
C GLU A 514 -30.77 -36.82 -4.54
N LEU A 515 -31.37 -36.08 -3.61
CA LEU A 515 -31.22 -36.30 -2.17
C LEU A 515 -32.36 -37.16 -1.64
N SER A 516 -32.03 -38.14 -0.80
CA SER A 516 -33.01 -38.93 -0.06
C SER A 516 -33.24 -38.30 1.31
N LEU A 517 -34.48 -38.41 1.83
CA LEU A 517 -34.79 -37.92 3.16
C LEU A 517 -34.36 -38.99 4.17
N LEU A 518 -33.33 -38.68 4.96
CA LEU A 518 -32.81 -39.58 5.99
C LEU A 518 -33.79 -39.66 7.17
N SER A 519 -33.66 -40.70 8.00
CA SER A 519 -34.45 -40.79 9.23
C SER A 519 -34.07 -39.66 10.20
N ALA A 520 -34.98 -39.31 11.12
CA ALA A 520 -34.67 -38.34 12.16
C ALA A 520 -33.46 -38.76 13.01
N HIS A 521 -33.30 -40.07 13.24
CA HIS A 521 -32.15 -40.65 13.93
C HIS A 521 -30.85 -40.38 13.16
N ASP A 522 -30.83 -40.59 11.84
CA ASP A 522 -29.65 -40.37 11.00
C ASP A 522 -29.20 -38.91 11.03
N TYR A 523 -30.14 -37.95 10.93
CA TYR A 523 -29.79 -36.54 11.04
C TYR A 523 -29.19 -36.19 12.41
N VAL A 524 -29.68 -36.78 13.49
CA VAL A 524 -29.11 -36.59 14.84
C VAL A 524 -27.71 -37.18 14.92
N VAL A 525 -27.50 -38.40 14.42
CA VAL A 525 -26.17 -39.05 14.40
C VAL A 525 -25.18 -38.22 13.58
N ILE A 526 -25.54 -37.83 12.35
CA ILE A 526 -24.66 -37.05 11.47
C ILE A 526 -24.35 -35.68 12.09
N SER A 527 -25.33 -35.03 12.71
CA SER A 527 -25.12 -33.75 13.41
C SER A 527 -24.20 -33.91 14.61
N TRP A 528 -24.35 -34.99 15.38
CA TRP A 528 -23.45 -35.30 16.49
C TRP A 528 -22.02 -35.57 16.01
N VAL A 529 -21.86 -36.35 14.94
CA VAL A 529 -20.55 -36.58 14.30
C VAL A 529 -19.92 -35.26 13.83
N ALA A 530 -20.70 -34.36 13.23
CA ALA A 530 -20.23 -33.03 12.82
C ALA A 530 -19.77 -32.18 14.01
N LEU A 531 -20.50 -32.23 15.13
CA LEU A 531 -20.12 -31.52 16.37
C LEU A 531 -18.85 -32.08 17.00
N VAL A 532 -18.72 -33.41 17.07
CA VAL A 532 -17.51 -34.08 17.56
C VAL A 532 -16.31 -33.73 16.67
N TRP A 533 -16.48 -33.78 15.34
CA TRP A 533 -15.47 -33.35 14.40
C TRP A 533 -15.06 -31.89 14.61
N CYS A 534 -16.01 -30.98 14.81
CA CYS A 534 -15.75 -29.57 15.10
C CYS A 534 -14.88 -29.38 16.35
N LEU A 535 -15.18 -30.11 17.43
CA LEU A 535 -14.38 -30.08 18.67
C LEU A 535 -12.97 -30.67 18.46
N LEU A 536 -12.86 -31.77 17.72
CA LEU A 536 -11.58 -32.40 17.38
C LEU A 536 -10.72 -31.48 16.52
N LEU A 537 -11.29 -30.86 15.48
CA LEU A 537 -10.59 -29.93 14.61
C LEU A 537 -10.06 -28.72 15.40
N ARG A 538 -10.90 -28.17 16.29
CA ARG A 538 -10.47 -27.11 17.21
C ARG A 538 -9.30 -27.55 18.10
N TYR A 539 -9.35 -28.76 18.62
CA TYR A 539 -8.25 -29.31 19.43
C TYR A 539 -6.97 -29.45 18.61
N ILE A 540 -7.05 -29.95 17.37
CA ILE A 540 -5.91 -30.11 16.47
C ILE A 540 -5.19 -28.77 16.25
N TRP A 541 -5.94 -27.69 15.98
CA TRP A 541 -5.34 -26.36 15.83
C TRP A 541 -4.74 -25.84 17.14
N ARG A 542 -5.45 -25.94 18.27
CA ARG A 542 -4.94 -25.43 19.56
C ARG A 542 -3.69 -26.16 20.05
N ALA A 543 -3.61 -27.46 19.82
CA ALA A 543 -2.47 -28.27 20.25
C ALA A 543 -1.27 -28.16 19.29
N LYS A 544 -1.40 -27.40 18.19
CA LYS A 544 -0.41 -27.27 17.11
C LYS A 544 0.11 -28.65 16.65
N LEU A 545 -0.79 -29.64 16.54
CA LEU A 545 -0.38 -31.02 16.26
C LEU A 545 0.32 -31.15 14.91
N LEU A 546 -0.13 -30.36 13.92
CA LEU A 546 0.47 -30.36 12.59
C LEU A 546 1.87 -29.75 12.60
N ASP A 547 2.05 -28.61 13.27
CA ASP A 547 3.34 -27.93 13.39
C ASP A 547 4.37 -28.85 14.07
N LYS A 548 3.93 -29.57 15.12
CA LYS A 548 4.74 -30.58 15.82
C LYS A 548 5.09 -31.77 14.92
N PHE A 549 4.15 -32.24 14.10
CA PHE A 549 4.37 -33.38 13.20
C PHE A 549 5.31 -33.03 12.05
N LEU A 550 5.19 -31.83 11.49
CA LEU A 550 6.02 -31.36 10.37
C LEU A 550 7.36 -30.77 10.81
N GLY A 551 7.53 -30.47 12.11
CA GLY A 551 8.72 -29.79 12.63
C GLY A 551 8.86 -28.35 12.14
N VAL A 552 7.77 -27.71 11.71
CA VAL A 552 7.75 -26.34 11.16
C VAL A 552 6.66 -25.53 11.87
N ASP A 553 6.98 -24.32 12.32
CA ASP A 553 5.95 -23.40 12.83
C ASP A 553 5.20 -22.79 11.64
N LEU A 554 3.99 -23.30 11.40
CA LEU A 554 3.08 -22.78 10.37
C LEU A 554 2.14 -21.70 10.92
N GLY A 555 2.02 -21.61 12.25
CA GLY A 555 1.01 -20.82 12.97
C GLY A 555 1.44 -19.44 13.43
#